data_AF-A0A9Q5G7C0-F1
#
_entry.id   AF-A0A9Q5G7C0-F1
#
_cell.length_a   1.000
_cell.length_b   1.000
_cell.length_c   1.000
_cell.angle_alpha   90.00
_cell.angle_beta   90.00
_cell.angle_gamma   90.00
#
_symmetry.space_group_name_H-M   'P 1'
#
loop_
_entity.id
_entity.type
_entity.pdbx_description
1 polymer ?
#
loop_
_entity_poly.entity_id
_entity_poly.type
_entity_poly.pdbx_seq_one_letter_code
_entity_poly.pdbx_strand_id
1 'polypeptide(L)'
;MELQGLNDLLVFKYDKDGKLVTDESKGGLTTNIGKDGVFKIDLESSKGATQANITGLSRTAQAVYGSNAKAEQHFGAYQITGTFGANDIPHNFYDAIVGLEKDSKLGFGNMAKDSTPLAHGGVIAHSYNSNIGVDLYFALPYGNLTPGGDLTMGTDNENPTLVHDTFTLNAAARPSDGLVYEKFYSDEDGFDFDKMITWIISGTVAGSSTEDPTHKGSDGTASHGTASQGTTHPTTH
;
A
#
# COMPACT_ATOMS: atom_id res chain seq x y z
N MET A 1 15.44 -1.93 16.86
CA MET A 1 15.64 -0.73 16.04
C MET A 1 14.86 0.41 16.68
N GLU A 2 15.52 1.51 16.96
CA GLU A 2 14.85 2.76 17.35
C GLU A 2 14.45 3.50 16.07
N LEU A 3 13.22 3.98 15.97
CA LEU A 3 12.79 4.80 14.83
C LEU A 3 12.85 6.26 15.26
N GLN A 4 13.57 7.09 14.50
CA GLN A 4 13.80 8.49 14.85
C GLN A 4 13.07 9.40 13.86
N GLY A 5 11.76 9.49 14.06
CA GLY A 5 10.91 10.40 13.29
C GLY A 5 10.46 9.83 11.95
N LEU A 6 9.31 10.33 11.51
CA LEU A 6 8.78 10.11 10.17
C LEU A 6 9.47 11.10 9.22
N ASN A 7 10.03 10.59 8.13
CA ASN A 7 10.72 11.41 7.14
C ASN A 7 9.73 11.85 6.05
N ASP A 8 9.07 10.88 5.42
CA ASP A 8 8.09 11.11 4.36
C ASP A 8 7.07 9.97 4.25
N LEU A 9 6.05 10.19 3.43
CA LEU A 9 5.07 9.18 3.04
C LEU A 9 5.01 9.12 1.51
N LEU A 10 5.05 7.92 0.94
CA LEU A 10 4.76 7.70 -0.47
C LEU A 10 3.35 7.13 -0.59
N VAL A 11 2.53 7.75 -1.43
CA VAL A 11 1.12 7.38 -1.60
C VAL A 11 0.83 7.17 -3.07
N PHE A 12 0.07 6.12 -3.37
CA PHE A 12 -0.33 5.75 -4.72
C PHE A 12 -1.76 5.21 -4.75
N LYS A 13 -2.41 5.27 -5.91
CA LYS A 13 -3.80 4.86 -6.10
C LYS A 13 -3.97 3.86 -7.23
N TYR A 14 -5.01 3.05 -7.11
CA TYR A 14 -5.46 2.13 -8.13
C TYR A 14 -6.84 2.51 -8.67
N ASP A 15 -7.06 2.24 -9.96
CA ASP A 15 -8.38 2.28 -10.55
C ASP A 15 -9.21 1.04 -10.16
N LYS A 16 -10.45 1.00 -10.62
CA LYS A 16 -11.37 -0.12 -10.42
C LYS A 16 -10.87 -1.47 -10.95
N ASP A 17 -9.91 -1.45 -11.88
CA ASP A 17 -9.34 -2.64 -12.51
C ASP A 17 -8.00 -3.04 -11.84
N GLY A 18 -7.62 -2.37 -10.74
CA GLY A 18 -6.39 -2.63 -9.99
C GLY A 18 -5.13 -2.03 -10.64
N LYS A 19 -5.28 -1.15 -11.62
CA LYS A 19 -4.14 -0.52 -12.30
C LYS A 19 -3.75 0.79 -11.63
N LEU A 20 -2.45 1.05 -11.56
CA LEU A 20 -1.92 2.31 -11.01
C LEU A 20 -2.48 3.50 -11.79
N VAL A 21 -3.06 4.47 -11.09
CA VAL A 21 -3.61 5.68 -11.72
C VAL A 21 -2.52 6.73 -11.84
N THR A 22 -2.01 6.91 -13.05
CA THR A 22 -0.95 7.88 -13.36
C THR A 22 -1.48 9.16 -14.00
N ASP A 23 -2.70 9.14 -14.54
CA ASP A 23 -3.31 10.26 -15.28
C ASP A 23 -4.14 11.13 -14.33
N GLU A 24 -3.71 12.37 -14.10
CA GLU A 24 -4.40 13.34 -13.22
C GLU A 24 -5.85 13.61 -13.65
N SER A 25 -6.14 13.59 -14.96
CA SER A 25 -7.50 13.81 -15.47
C SER A 25 -8.47 12.69 -15.10
N LYS A 26 -7.93 11.54 -14.69
CA LYS A 26 -8.67 10.35 -14.22
C LYS A 26 -8.53 10.13 -12.72
N GLY A 27 -8.09 11.15 -11.98
CA GLY A 27 -7.88 11.07 -10.53
C GLY A 27 -6.58 10.40 -10.12
N GLY A 28 -5.59 10.38 -11.02
CA GLY A 28 -4.20 10.05 -10.74
C GLY A 28 -3.51 11.15 -9.93
N LEU A 29 -2.40 10.79 -9.32
CA LEU A 29 -1.68 11.67 -8.38
C LEU A 29 -0.53 12.38 -9.11
N THR A 30 -0.40 13.70 -8.91
CA THR A 30 0.71 14.51 -9.43
C THR A 30 2.04 14.04 -8.84
N THR A 31 2.90 13.36 -9.61
CA THR A 31 4.16 12.87 -9.06
C THR A 31 5.17 13.99 -8.77
N ASN A 32 5.87 13.90 -7.64
CA ASN A 32 6.96 14.81 -7.25
C ASN A 32 8.28 14.08 -6.99
N ILE A 33 8.37 12.79 -7.31
CA ILE A 33 9.59 11.97 -7.14
C ILE A 33 10.07 11.31 -8.44
N GLY A 34 9.51 11.72 -9.59
CA GLY A 34 9.83 11.11 -10.88
C GLY A 34 9.35 9.67 -11.03
N LYS A 35 8.38 9.24 -10.21
CA LYS A 35 7.68 7.95 -10.31
C LYS A 35 6.22 8.20 -10.59
N ASP A 36 5.79 7.90 -11.81
CA ASP A 36 4.41 8.14 -12.26
C ASP A 36 3.39 7.50 -11.31
N GLY A 37 2.36 8.27 -10.93
CA GLY A 37 1.29 7.80 -10.04
C GLY A 37 1.67 7.65 -8.57
N VAL A 38 2.89 8.04 -8.17
CA VAL A 38 3.32 8.09 -6.76
C VAL A 38 3.57 9.53 -6.34
N PHE A 39 2.93 9.92 -5.24
CA PHE A 39 3.12 11.21 -4.59
C PHE A 39 3.90 11.03 -3.29
N LYS A 40 4.90 11.87 -3.06
CA LYS A 40 5.64 11.94 -1.81
C LYS A 40 5.16 13.13 -0.99
N ILE A 41 4.66 12.83 0.20
CA ILE A 41 4.32 13.81 1.24
C ILE A 41 5.59 14.05 2.06
N ASP A 42 6.17 15.23 1.92
CA ASP A 42 7.37 15.65 2.64
C ASP A 42 7.32 17.14 2.99
N LEU A 43 8.47 17.70 3.40
CA LEU A 43 8.59 19.10 3.78
C LEU A 43 8.22 20.07 2.65
N GLU A 44 8.56 19.74 1.40
CA GLU A 44 8.37 20.61 0.25
C GLU A 44 6.94 20.53 -0.28
N SER A 45 6.39 19.31 -0.35
CA SER A 45 5.08 19.07 -0.96
C SER A 45 3.91 19.29 0.00
N SER A 46 4.12 19.11 1.31
CA SER A 46 3.03 19.16 2.30
C SER A 46 3.40 19.76 3.65
N LYS A 47 4.46 20.59 3.68
CA LYS A 47 5.01 21.23 4.89
C LYS A 47 5.43 20.22 5.98
N GLY A 48 5.68 18.97 5.60
CA GLY A 48 6.17 17.90 6.47
C GLY A 48 5.10 16.88 6.84
N ALA A 49 5.49 15.60 6.79
CA ALA A 49 4.68 14.50 7.31
C ALA A 49 4.69 14.53 8.84
N THR A 50 3.53 14.42 9.47
CA THR A 50 3.36 14.60 10.92
C THR A 50 3.11 13.29 11.64
N GLN A 51 2.51 12.30 10.98
CA GLN A 51 2.19 11.02 11.62
C GLN A 51 2.12 9.85 10.64
N ALA A 52 2.47 8.67 11.16
CA ALA A 52 2.24 7.36 10.56
C ALA A 52 1.95 6.36 11.67
N ASN A 53 0.67 6.23 12.04
CA ASN A 53 0.22 5.35 13.12
C ASN A 53 -0.33 4.06 12.52
N ILE A 54 0.43 2.97 12.63
CA ILE A 54 0.07 1.67 12.04
C ILE A 54 -0.32 0.69 13.16
N THR A 55 -1.54 0.18 13.09
CA THR A 55 -2.14 -0.72 14.11
C THR A 55 -2.58 -2.04 13.47
N GLY A 56 -2.90 -3.06 14.29
CA GLY A 56 -3.41 -4.33 13.78
C GLY A 56 -2.34 -5.26 13.16
N LEU A 57 -1.06 -5.00 13.40
CA LEU A 57 0.06 -5.81 12.90
C LEU A 57 0.09 -7.26 13.41
N SER A 58 -0.66 -7.54 14.49
CA SER A 58 -0.79 -8.88 15.06
C SER A 58 -2.09 -9.53 14.59
N ARG A 59 -2.03 -10.82 14.20
CA ARG A 59 -3.24 -11.59 13.89
C ARG A 59 -4.02 -11.85 15.17
N THR A 60 -5.26 -11.39 15.22
CA THR A 60 -6.19 -11.72 16.31
C THR A 60 -6.64 -13.17 16.15
N ALA A 61 -6.37 -13.99 17.17
CA ALA A 61 -6.88 -15.35 17.23
C ALA A 61 -8.34 -15.33 17.71
N GLN A 62 -9.24 -15.94 16.94
CA GLN A 62 -10.63 -16.17 17.33
C GLN A 62 -10.77 -17.61 17.82
N ALA A 63 -11.19 -17.76 19.08
CA ALA A 63 -11.52 -19.05 19.65
C ALA A 63 -12.93 -19.45 19.20
N VAL A 64 -13.06 -20.64 18.62
CA VAL A 64 -14.36 -21.28 18.38
C VAL A 64 -14.70 -22.09 19.62
N TYR A 65 -15.80 -21.72 20.27
CA TYR A 65 -16.30 -22.40 21.46
C TYR A 65 -17.32 -23.46 21.05
N GLY A 66 -17.07 -24.71 21.46
CA GLY A 66 -18.00 -25.83 21.33
C GLY A 66 -18.35 -26.33 22.73
N SER A 67 -19.65 -26.48 23.03
CA SER A 67 -20.11 -26.95 24.35
C SER A 67 -19.53 -26.16 25.55
N ASN A 68 -19.44 -24.83 25.44
CA ASN A 68 -18.87 -23.93 26.46
C ASN A 68 -17.38 -24.21 26.81
N ALA A 69 -16.66 -24.96 25.97
CA ALA A 69 -15.23 -25.16 26.06
C ALA A 69 -14.53 -24.66 24.78
N LYS A 70 -13.29 -24.21 24.90
CA LYS A 70 -12.48 -23.80 23.74
C LYS A 70 -12.22 -25.05 22.88
N ALA A 71 -12.88 -25.13 21.73
CA ALA A 71 -12.82 -26.30 20.84
C ALA A 71 -11.71 -26.14 19.80
N GLU A 72 -11.59 -24.97 19.17
CA GLU A 72 -10.59 -24.68 18.14
C GLU A 72 -10.14 -23.21 18.22
N GLN A 73 -8.96 -22.90 17.67
CA GLN A 73 -8.44 -21.54 17.57
C GLN A 73 -8.08 -21.25 16.11
N HIS A 74 -8.82 -20.35 15.48
CA HIS A 74 -8.56 -19.88 14.12
C HIS A 74 -7.87 -18.52 14.17
N PHE A 75 -6.90 -18.26 13.30
CA PHE A 75 -6.30 -16.94 13.16
C PHE A 75 -7.07 -16.16 12.10
N GLY A 76 -7.64 -15.01 12.47
CA GLY A 76 -8.31 -14.13 11.52
C GLY A 76 -7.36 -13.59 10.43
N ALA A 77 -7.93 -12.97 9.40
CA ALA A 77 -7.16 -12.17 8.46
C ALA A 77 -6.49 -10.98 9.19
N TYR A 78 -5.39 -10.46 8.66
CA TYR A 78 -4.84 -9.20 9.16
C TYR A 78 -5.88 -8.08 9.02
N GLN A 79 -5.99 -7.24 10.03
CA GLN A 79 -6.87 -6.07 10.06
C GLN A 79 -6.00 -4.84 10.34
N ILE A 80 -5.09 -4.56 9.41
CA ILE A 80 -4.11 -3.49 9.59
C ILE A 80 -4.74 -2.17 9.16
N THR A 81 -4.66 -1.18 10.02
CA THR A 81 -5.11 0.19 9.74
C THR A 81 -3.94 1.14 9.98
N GLY A 82 -3.64 1.95 8.97
CA GLY A 82 -2.65 3.03 9.04
C GLY A 82 -3.34 4.38 8.99
N THR A 83 -3.07 5.25 9.97
CA THR A 83 -3.48 6.67 9.92
C THR A 83 -2.26 7.52 9.66
N PHE A 84 -2.35 8.32 8.59
CA PHE A 84 -1.27 9.13 8.06
C PHE A 84 -1.67 10.59 8.07
N GLY A 85 -0.71 11.50 8.16
CA GLY A 85 -1.00 12.92 8.16
C GLY A 85 0.19 13.80 7.84
N ALA A 86 -0.11 15.04 7.46
CA ALA A 86 0.86 16.08 7.16
C ALA A 86 0.33 17.46 7.58
N ASN A 87 1.20 18.46 7.49
CA ASN A 87 0.83 19.82 7.88
C ASN A 87 -0.13 20.51 6.90
N ASP A 88 0.03 20.29 5.60
CA ASP A 88 -0.76 20.96 4.55
C ASP A 88 -0.73 20.13 3.27
N ILE A 89 -1.66 19.18 3.12
CA ILE A 89 -1.71 18.33 1.93
C ILE A 89 -2.40 19.12 0.81
N PRO A 90 -1.82 19.19 -0.41
CA PRO A 90 -2.48 19.86 -1.53
C PRO A 90 -3.89 19.33 -1.76
N HIS A 91 -4.90 20.20 -1.75
CA HIS A 91 -6.32 19.82 -1.87
C HIS A 91 -6.62 18.91 -3.07
N ASN A 92 -6.04 19.18 -4.24
CA ASN A 92 -6.22 18.34 -5.43
C ASN A 92 -5.76 16.89 -5.20
N PHE A 93 -4.69 16.71 -4.44
CA PHE A 93 -4.20 15.40 -4.06
C PHE A 93 -5.08 14.77 -2.97
N TYR A 94 -5.43 15.54 -1.93
CA TYR A 94 -6.24 15.03 -0.81
C TYR A 94 -7.62 14.53 -1.28
N ASP A 95 -8.31 15.33 -2.08
CA ASP A 95 -9.62 14.97 -2.64
C ASP A 95 -9.52 13.75 -3.56
N ALA A 96 -8.44 13.66 -4.34
CA ALA A 96 -8.18 12.50 -5.18
C ALA A 96 -7.96 11.23 -4.35
N ILE A 97 -7.14 11.25 -3.28
CA ILE A 97 -6.88 10.04 -2.47
C ILE A 97 -8.12 9.50 -1.76
N VAL A 98 -9.06 10.37 -1.38
CA VAL A 98 -10.30 9.96 -0.74
C VAL A 98 -11.43 9.64 -1.74
N GLY A 99 -11.14 9.72 -3.04
CA GLY A 99 -12.03 9.27 -4.11
C GLY A 99 -13.05 10.30 -4.60
N LEU A 100 -12.91 11.58 -4.26
CA LEU A 100 -13.82 12.60 -4.76
C LEU A 100 -13.62 12.81 -6.27
N GLU A 101 -14.72 12.97 -6.98
CA GLU A 101 -14.73 13.20 -8.42
C GLU A 101 -14.78 14.69 -8.71
N LYS A 102 -14.00 15.17 -9.69
CA LYS A 102 -14.12 16.55 -10.14
C LYS A 102 -15.51 16.85 -10.68
N ASP A 103 -16.09 17.96 -10.24
CA ASP A 103 -17.37 18.46 -10.75
C ASP A 103 -17.19 18.98 -12.17
N SER A 104 -17.67 18.22 -13.15
CA SER A 104 -17.62 18.59 -14.56
C SER A 104 -18.60 19.68 -14.96
N LYS A 105 -19.63 19.97 -14.15
CA LYS A 105 -20.61 21.03 -14.44
C LYS A 105 -20.11 22.40 -14.02
N LEU A 106 -19.49 22.47 -12.84
CA LEU A 106 -18.99 23.72 -12.28
C LEU A 106 -17.50 23.93 -12.57
N GLY A 107 -16.70 22.86 -12.63
CA GLY A 107 -15.28 22.89 -12.98
C GLY A 107 -14.33 23.32 -11.85
N PHE A 108 -14.87 23.73 -10.69
CA PHE A 108 -14.12 24.31 -9.57
C PHE A 108 -14.31 23.60 -8.22
N GLY A 109 -14.89 22.39 -8.20
CA GLY A 109 -15.04 21.61 -6.97
C GLY A 109 -14.89 20.11 -7.21
N ASN A 110 -14.69 19.35 -6.14
CA ASN A 110 -14.74 17.89 -6.13
C ASN A 110 -15.98 17.44 -5.33
N MET A 111 -16.63 16.36 -5.74
CA MET A 111 -17.89 15.88 -5.17
C MET A 111 -17.85 14.39 -4.82
N ALA A 112 -18.56 14.04 -3.76
CA ALA A 112 -18.98 12.67 -3.49
C ALA A 112 -20.43 12.49 -3.97
N LYS A 113 -20.70 11.34 -4.58
CA LYS A 113 -22.05 10.81 -4.87
C LYS A 113 -22.23 9.56 -4.03
N ASP A 114 -23.48 9.17 -3.81
CA ASP A 114 -23.79 7.85 -3.21
C ASP A 114 -23.19 6.69 -4.03
N SER A 115 -23.00 6.90 -5.33
CA SER A 115 -22.35 5.96 -6.23
C SER A 115 -20.82 6.13 -6.33
N THR A 116 -20.19 7.05 -5.58
CA THR A 116 -18.74 7.25 -5.65
C THR A 116 -18.05 5.99 -5.12
N PRO A 117 -17.24 5.31 -5.94
CA PRO A 117 -16.58 4.10 -5.52
C PRO A 117 -15.51 4.40 -4.45
N LEU A 118 -15.23 3.41 -3.62
CA LEU A 118 -14.13 3.45 -2.67
C LEU A 118 -12.79 3.68 -3.40
N ALA A 119 -11.96 4.55 -2.85
CA ALA A 119 -10.62 4.78 -3.37
C ALA A 119 -9.67 3.68 -2.88
N HIS A 120 -9.07 2.96 -3.83
CA HIS A 120 -8.08 1.94 -3.51
C HIS A 120 -6.67 2.45 -3.77
N GLY A 121 -5.72 2.02 -2.95
CA GLY A 121 -4.34 2.46 -3.06
C GLY A 121 -3.43 1.85 -2.01
N GLY A 122 -2.25 2.41 -1.86
CA GLY A 122 -1.25 1.99 -0.89
C GLY A 122 -0.41 3.16 -0.38
N VAL A 123 0.29 2.90 0.72
CA VAL A 123 1.13 3.88 1.41
C VAL A 123 2.45 3.21 1.81
N ILE A 124 3.57 3.88 1.59
CA ILE A 124 4.88 3.51 2.16
C ILE A 124 5.26 4.61 3.15
N ALA A 125 5.39 4.26 4.42
CA ALA A 125 5.90 5.15 5.44
C ALA A 125 7.42 5.00 5.57
N HIS A 126 8.13 6.12 5.47
CA HIS A 126 9.58 6.15 5.51
C HIS A 126 10.06 6.82 6.80
N SER A 127 10.86 6.09 7.57
CA SER A 127 11.54 6.61 8.76
C SER A 127 13.04 6.46 8.60
N TYR A 128 13.80 7.45 9.06
CA TYR A 128 15.26 7.42 9.03
C TYR A 128 15.80 7.34 10.46
N ASN A 129 16.73 6.43 10.71
CA ASN A 129 17.47 6.40 11.97
C ASN A 129 18.82 7.09 11.80
N SER A 130 18.94 8.30 12.35
CA SER A 130 20.16 9.11 12.27
C SER A 130 21.36 8.57 13.05
N ASN A 131 21.15 7.71 14.04
CA ASN A 131 22.23 7.14 14.85
C ASN A 131 23.00 6.04 14.10
N ILE A 132 22.31 5.26 13.28
CA ILE A 132 22.90 4.12 12.53
C ILE A 132 22.91 4.34 11.02
N GLY A 133 22.25 5.39 10.53
CA GLY A 133 22.20 5.73 9.10
C GLY A 133 21.35 4.76 8.27
N VAL A 134 20.29 4.21 8.86
CA VAL A 134 19.42 3.20 8.22
C VAL A 134 18.02 3.75 8.00
N ASP A 135 17.50 3.54 6.80
CA ASP A 135 16.14 3.86 6.40
C ASP A 135 15.24 2.63 6.58
N LEU A 136 14.09 2.83 7.21
CA LEU A 136 12.99 1.86 7.25
C LEU A 136 11.88 2.35 6.32
N TYR A 137 11.47 1.49 5.40
CA TYR A 137 10.26 1.64 4.61
C TYR A 137 9.23 0.61 5.06
N PHE A 138 8.10 1.07 5.59
CA PHE A 138 6.96 0.22 5.92
C PHE A 138 5.89 0.39 4.83
N ALA A 139 5.70 -0.64 4.01
CA ALA A 139 4.77 -0.61 2.89
C ALA A 139 3.45 -1.30 3.23
N LEU A 140 2.34 -0.61 2.93
CA LEU A 140 0.99 -1.14 2.85
C LEU A 140 0.57 -1.08 1.36
N PRO A 141 0.71 -2.17 0.60
CA PRO A 141 0.60 -2.13 -0.86
C PRO A 141 -0.84 -1.93 -1.35
N TYR A 142 -1.84 -2.34 -0.57
CA TYR A 142 -3.22 -2.32 -1.02
C TYR A 142 -4.18 -2.11 0.16
N GLY A 143 -5.22 -1.30 -0.06
CA GLY A 143 -6.23 -1.01 0.94
C GLY A 143 -7.26 0.00 0.44
N ASN A 144 -8.23 0.30 1.31
CA ASN A 144 -9.18 1.39 1.10
C ASN A 144 -8.66 2.67 1.77
N LEU A 145 -8.58 3.75 0.99
CA LEU A 145 -8.20 5.09 1.43
C LEU A 145 -9.44 5.89 1.79
N THR A 146 -9.47 6.43 3.00
CA THR A 146 -10.58 7.25 3.51
C THR A 146 -10.05 8.51 4.18
N PRO A 147 -10.87 9.58 4.29
CA PRO A 147 -10.54 10.73 5.14
C PRO A 147 -10.21 10.28 6.57
N GLY A 148 -9.29 10.98 7.24
CA GLY A 148 -8.84 10.65 8.59
C GLY A 148 -9.79 11.06 9.71
N GLY A 149 -10.85 11.80 9.38
CA GLY A 149 -11.87 12.25 10.32
C GLY A 149 -12.83 13.26 9.69
N ASP A 150 -13.64 13.88 10.54
CA ASP A 150 -14.58 14.92 10.14
C ASP A 150 -13.88 16.26 9.89
N LEU A 151 -14.34 16.99 8.86
CA LEU A 151 -13.88 18.34 8.58
C LEU A 151 -14.50 19.31 9.61
N THR A 152 -13.65 19.93 10.43
CA THR A 152 -14.06 21.00 11.35
C THR A 152 -13.57 22.35 10.83
N MET A 153 -14.48 23.25 10.47
CA MET A 153 -14.17 24.61 10.07
C MET A 153 -14.43 25.57 11.23
N GLY A 154 -13.35 26.00 11.89
CA GLY A 154 -13.39 26.99 12.98
C GLY A 154 -13.10 28.41 12.49
N THR A 155 -13.46 29.41 13.29
CA THR A 155 -12.95 30.78 13.13
C THR A 155 -11.58 30.89 13.81
N ASP A 156 -10.72 31.78 13.31
CA ASP A 156 -9.44 32.05 13.94
C ASP A 156 -9.66 32.71 15.31
N ASN A 157 -9.02 32.17 16.34
CA ASN A 157 -8.93 32.78 17.67
C ASN A 157 -7.52 33.35 17.89
N GLU A 158 -7.34 34.08 18.99
CA GLU A 158 -6.05 34.67 19.39
C GLU A 158 -4.90 33.65 19.45
N ASN A 159 -5.22 32.37 19.67
CA ASN A 159 -4.36 31.23 19.40
C ASN A 159 -4.95 30.40 18.25
N PRO A 160 -4.39 30.45 17.02
CA PRO A 160 -4.92 29.69 15.90
C PRO A 160 -4.77 28.18 16.14
N THR A 161 -5.85 27.44 15.96
CA THR A 161 -5.82 25.97 15.94
C THR A 161 -5.45 25.52 14.53
N LEU A 162 -4.23 25.03 14.36
CA LEU A 162 -3.80 24.36 13.12
C LEU A 162 -4.49 23.00 13.03
N VAL A 163 -5.27 22.79 11.97
CA VAL A 163 -5.85 21.48 11.64
C VAL A 163 -4.90 20.81 10.67
N HIS A 164 -4.38 19.65 11.04
CA HIS A 164 -3.53 18.83 10.18
C HIS A 164 -4.39 17.94 9.29
N ASP A 165 -4.00 17.79 8.03
CA ASP A 165 -4.67 16.89 7.11
C ASP A 165 -4.29 15.45 7.44
N THR A 166 -5.29 14.59 7.54
CA THR A 166 -5.10 13.18 7.89
C THR A 166 -5.95 12.30 6.99
N PHE A 167 -5.43 11.13 6.65
CA PHE A 167 -6.14 10.10 5.91
C PHE A 167 -5.83 8.73 6.50
N THR A 168 -6.74 7.78 6.29
CA THR A 168 -6.60 6.42 6.80
C THR A 168 -6.54 5.45 5.63
N LEU A 169 -5.65 4.47 5.72
CA LEU A 169 -5.64 3.29 4.87
C LEU A 169 -6.04 2.07 5.70
N ASN A 170 -7.13 1.43 5.30
CA ASN A 170 -7.51 0.12 5.79
C ASN A 170 -6.92 -0.93 4.86
N ALA A 171 -5.83 -1.57 5.31
CA ALA A 171 -5.05 -2.48 4.48
C ALA A 171 -5.82 -3.77 4.22
N ALA A 172 -5.72 -4.26 2.99
CA ALA A 172 -6.27 -5.51 2.54
C ALA A 172 -5.17 -6.32 1.85
N ALA A 173 -5.36 -7.64 1.78
CA ALA A 173 -4.46 -8.50 1.03
C ALA A 173 -4.45 -8.06 -0.44
N ARG A 174 -3.26 -7.82 -0.99
CA ARG A 174 -3.06 -7.48 -2.38
C ARG A 174 -3.62 -8.61 -3.26
N PRO A 175 -4.49 -8.32 -4.25
CA PRO A 175 -5.20 -9.36 -4.99
C PRO A 175 -4.33 -10.38 -5.76
N SER A 176 -3.09 -10.03 -6.10
CA SER A 176 -2.21 -10.88 -6.90
C SER A 176 -1.47 -11.96 -6.11
N ASP A 177 -1.00 -11.63 -4.91
CA ASP A 177 -0.08 -12.46 -4.12
C ASP A 177 -0.46 -12.55 -2.65
N GLY A 178 -1.50 -11.83 -2.22
CA GLY A 178 -1.98 -11.81 -0.85
C GLY A 178 -1.16 -10.94 0.11
N LEU A 179 -0.20 -10.15 -0.39
CA LEU A 179 0.65 -9.30 0.45
C LEU A 179 -0.17 -8.22 1.17
N VAL A 180 -0.07 -8.15 2.49
CA VAL A 180 -0.80 -7.14 3.30
C VAL A 180 0.13 -6.00 3.74
N TYR A 181 1.37 -6.30 4.08
CA TYR A 181 2.40 -5.32 4.39
C TYR A 181 3.79 -5.92 4.19
N GLU A 182 4.78 -5.07 3.99
CA GLU A 182 6.18 -5.46 3.89
C GLU A 182 7.07 -4.39 4.52
N LYS A 183 8.25 -4.78 5.03
CA LYS A 183 9.24 -3.87 5.60
C LYS A 183 10.53 -4.01 4.82
N PHE A 184 11.13 -2.89 4.46
CA PHE A 184 12.42 -2.83 3.81
C PHE A 184 13.38 -2.00 4.65
N TYR A 185 14.62 -2.45 4.73
CA TYR A 185 15.69 -1.79 5.46
C TYR A 185 16.82 -1.48 4.49
N SER A 186 17.35 -0.26 4.54
CA SER A 186 18.39 0.17 3.58
C SER A 186 19.78 -0.42 3.84
N ASP A 187 19.99 -1.05 5.00
CA ASP A 187 21.24 -1.75 5.35
C ASP A 187 21.28 -3.23 4.92
N GLU A 188 20.16 -3.76 4.40
CA GLU A 188 20.11 -5.13 3.87
C GLU A 188 20.80 -5.23 2.50
N ASP A 189 21.53 -6.33 2.30
CA ASP A 189 22.26 -6.57 1.05
C ASP A 189 21.30 -6.62 -0.15
N GLY A 190 21.55 -5.74 -1.13
CA GLY A 190 20.76 -5.69 -2.36
C GLY A 190 19.53 -4.79 -2.31
N PHE A 191 19.35 -4.01 -1.24
CA PHE A 191 18.33 -2.96 -1.20
C PHE A 191 18.48 -1.99 -2.39
N ASP A 192 17.35 -1.74 -3.05
CA ASP A 192 17.24 -0.83 -4.18
C ASP A 192 15.86 -0.18 -4.10
N PHE A 193 15.86 1.14 -3.89
CA PHE A 193 14.65 1.93 -3.69
C PHE A 193 13.68 1.85 -4.87
N ASP A 194 14.22 1.83 -6.09
CA ASP A 194 13.40 1.79 -7.30
C ASP A 194 12.75 0.42 -7.47
N LYS A 195 13.50 -0.66 -7.22
CA LYS A 195 12.94 -2.02 -7.24
C LYS A 195 11.88 -2.20 -6.17
N MET A 196 12.10 -1.66 -4.97
CA MET A 196 11.12 -1.69 -3.88
C MET A 196 9.81 -1.01 -4.29
N ILE A 197 9.89 0.23 -4.80
CA ILE A 197 8.69 0.96 -5.25
C ILE A 197 7.98 0.16 -6.35
N THR A 198 8.71 -0.29 -7.37
CA THR A 198 8.12 -1.07 -8.47
C THR A 198 7.45 -2.34 -7.97
N TRP A 199 8.08 -3.10 -7.08
CA TRP A 199 7.49 -4.29 -6.48
C TRP A 199 6.18 -4.00 -5.74
N ILE A 200 6.16 -2.96 -4.92
CA ILE A 200 4.98 -2.58 -4.14
C ILE A 200 3.83 -2.12 -5.04
N ILE A 201 4.11 -1.27 -6.05
CA ILE A 201 3.07 -0.70 -6.91
C ILE A 201 2.57 -1.66 -8.00
N SER A 202 3.43 -2.52 -8.57
CA SER A 202 3.11 -3.34 -9.74
C SER A 202 2.34 -4.61 -9.41
N GLY A 203 2.37 -5.05 -8.14
CA GLY A 203 1.73 -6.30 -7.75
C GLY A 203 0.22 -6.32 -7.99
N THR A 204 -0.51 -5.21 -7.98
CA THR A 204 -2.00 -5.21 -8.09
C THR A 204 -2.57 -5.45 -9.48
N VAL A 205 -1.73 -5.52 -10.53
CA VAL A 205 -2.21 -5.86 -11.88
C VAL A 205 -2.57 -7.35 -11.91
N ALA A 206 -3.82 -7.67 -12.23
CA ALA A 206 -4.20 -9.04 -12.58
C ALA A 206 -3.29 -9.55 -13.72
N GLY A 207 -2.22 -10.28 -13.37
CA GLY A 207 -1.30 -10.93 -14.31
C GLY A 207 0.14 -10.41 -14.41
N SER A 208 0.64 -9.52 -13.55
CA SER A 208 2.09 -9.25 -13.53
C SER A 208 2.82 -10.27 -12.66
N SER A 209 3.37 -11.30 -13.31
CA SER A 209 4.41 -12.17 -12.75
C SER A 209 5.69 -11.35 -12.57
N THR A 210 5.80 -10.65 -11.45
CA THR A 210 7.08 -10.12 -10.98
C THR A 210 7.60 -11.15 -9.98
N GLU A 211 8.76 -11.74 -10.26
CA GLU A 211 9.39 -12.67 -9.32
C GLU A 211 9.68 -11.94 -8.01
N ASP A 212 9.29 -12.55 -6.91
CA ASP A 212 9.56 -12.09 -5.56
C ASP A 212 11.09 -11.99 -5.35
N PRO A 213 11.65 -10.78 -5.18
CA PRO A 213 13.09 -10.60 -5.07
C PRO A 213 13.67 -11.18 -3.77
N THR A 214 12.83 -11.60 -2.81
CA THR A 214 13.27 -12.09 -1.50
C THR A 214 13.27 -13.62 -1.36
N HIS A 215 12.73 -14.36 -2.34
CA HIS A 215 12.76 -15.81 -2.34
C HIS A 215 13.79 -16.36 -3.33
N LYS A 216 14.99 -16.66 -2.82
CA LYS A 216 16.03 -17.41 -3.54
C LYS A 216 15.52 -18.84 -3.81
N GLY A 217 14.88 -19.04 -4.96
CA GLY A 217 14.52 -20.35 -5.46
C GLY A 217 15.79 -21.21 -5.58
N SER A 218 15.85 -22.29 -4.81
CA SER A 218 16.90 -23.28 -4.93
C SER A 218 16.65 -24.11 -6.19
N ASP A 219 17.24 -23.70 -7.31
CA ASP A 219 17.19 -24.50 -8.53
C ASP A 219 18.52 -25.21 -8.80
N GLY A 220 18.41 -26.53 -8.98
CA GLY A 220 19.27 -27.27 -9.88
C GLY A 220 20.22 -28.28 -9.25
N THR A 221 19.85 -29.57 -9.29
CA THR A 221 20.84 -30.59 -9.65
C THR A 221 20.24 -31.60 -10.64
N ALA A 222 20.58 -31.34 -11.90
CA ALA A 222 21.01 -32.25 -12.95
C ALA A 222 20.06 -33.31 -13.55
N SER A 223 19.72 -33.03 -14.81
CA SER A 223 19.46 -33.93 -15.93
C SER A 223 20.51 -35.05 -16.12
N HIS A 224 20.03 -36.24 -16.47
CA HIS A 224 20.61 -37.28 -17.36
C HIS A 224 19.45 -38.25 -17.67
N GLY A 225 19.14 -38.75 -18.86
CA GLY A 225 19.69 -38.76 -20.20
C GLY A 225 18.84 -39.74 -21.02
N THR A 226 18.66 -39.46 -22.30
CA THR A 226 17.90 -40.20 -23.34
C THR A 226 18.11 -41.72 -23.42
N ALA A 227 17.05 -42.47 -23.75
CA ALA A 227 17.09 -43.57 -24.73
C ALA A 227 15.68 -43.98 -25.24
N SER A 228 15.53 -43.95 -26.56
CA SER A 228 14.47 -44.57 -27.36
C SER A 228 14.62 -46.10 -27.37
N GLN A 229 13.51 -46.84 -27.30
CA GLN A 229 13.36 -48.13 -27.99
C GLN A 229 11.88 -48.54 -28.11
N GLY A 230 11.42 -48.73 -29.34
CA GLY A 230 10.15 -49.37 -29.64
C GLY A 230 10.25 -50.88 -29.62
N THR A 231 9.13 -51.55 -29.35
CA THR A 231 8.89 -52.94 -29.77
C THR A 231 7.39 -53.24 -29.87
N THR A 232 7.08 -54.11 -30.81
CA THR A 232 5.81 -54.45 -31.46
C THR A 232 5.05 -55.64 -30.84
N HIS A 233 3.70 -55.58 -30.86
CA HIS A 233 2.67 -56.66 -31.03
C HIS A 233 2.58 -57.84 -30.01
N PRO A 234 1.49 -58.68 -29.98
CA PRO A 234 0.35 -58.84 -30.91
C PRO A 234 -1.08 -58.96 -30.29
N THR A 235 -2.03 -59.15 -31.21
CA THR A 235 -3.51 -59.31 -31.21
C THR A 235 -4.04 -60.64 -30.62
N THR A 236 -5.38 -60.77 -30.62
CA THR A 236 -6.33 -61.91 -30.39
C THR A 236 -6.86 -62.06 -28.95
N HIS A 237 -8.17 -62.20 -28.70
CA HIS A 237 -9.34 -62.64 -29.49
C HIS A 237 -10.55 -61.70 -29.34
#